data_AF-A0A2V8KXU7-F1
#
_entry.id   AF-A0A2V8KXU7-F1
#
_cell.length_a   1.000
_cell.length_b   1.000
_cell.length_c   1.000
_cell.angle_alpha   90.00
_cell.angle_beta   90.00
_cell.angle_gamma   90.00
#
_symmetry.space_group_name_H-M   'P 1'
#
loop_
_entity.id
_entity.type
_entity.pdbx_description
1 polymer ?
#
loop_
_entity_poly.entity_id
_entity_poly.type
_entity_poly.pdbx_seq_one_letter_code
_entity_poly.pdbx_strand_id
1 'polypeptide(L)' 'KKELIASSHTVEEICKYVEADSLGYLSLPGLIRAVGGKSSEFCTACYTGQYPIDFVDAMPDAKAEDRQLDLWEASLKE' A
#
# COMPACT_ATOMS: atom_id res chain seq x y z
N LYS A 1 -6.78 2.38 -3.70
CA LYS A 1 -7.21 0.95 -3.74
C LYS A 1 -7.94 0.61 -5.04
N LYS A 2 -8.92 1.40 -5.50
CA LYS A 2 -9.72 1.08 -6.71
C LYS A 2 -8.90 0.78 -7.99
N GLU A 3 -7.71 1.35 -8.12
CA GLU A 3 -6.83 1.15 -9.28
C GLU A 3 -5.89 -0.06 -9.13
N LEU A 4 -5.91 -0.76 -7.99
CA LEU A 4 -5.03 -1.91 -7.72
C LEU A 4 -5.79 -3.21 -7.96
N ILE A 5 -5.44 -3.96 -9.02
CA ILE A 5 -6.16 -5.19 -9.41
C ILE A 5 -6.23 -6.23 -8.27
N ALA A 6 -5.12 -6.42 -7.55
CA ALA A 6 -5.01 -7.37 -6.43
C ALA A 6 -5.77 -6.94 -5.16
N SER A 7 -6.39 -5.75 -5.15
CA SER A 7 -7.21 -5.32 -4.01
C SER A 7 -8.63 -5.90 -4.01
N SER A 8 -9.11 -6.36 -5.17
CA SER A 8 -10.50 -6.85 -5.32
C SER A 8 -10.61 -8.17 -6.09
N HIS A 9 -9.53 -8.67 -6.68
CA HIS A 9 -9.53 -9.90 -7.46
C HIS A 9 -8.67 -10.98 -6.79
N THR A 10 -9.09 -12.22 -6.96
CA THR A 10 -8.33 -13.42 -6.63
C THR A 10 -7.18 -13.64 -7.62
N VAL A 11 -6.24 -14.53 -7.27
CA VAL A 11 -5.09 -14.85 -8.13
C VAL A 11 -5.56 -15.44 -9.47
N GLU A 12 -6.59 -16.29 -9.44
CA GLU A 12 -7.17 -16.93 -10.61
C GLU A 12 -7.85 -15.91 -11.54
N GLU A 13 -8.57 -14.93 -10.97
CA GLU A 13 -9.17 -13.84 -11.75
C GLU A 13 -8.12 -12.94 -12.39
N ILE A 14 -7.04 -12.63 -11.66
CA ILE A 14 -5.93 -11.83 -12.19
C ILE A 14 -5.23 -12.59 -13.32
N CYS A 15 -4.99 -13.90 -13.16
CA CYS A 15 -4.37 -14.75 -14.18
C CYS A 15 -5.18 -14.73 -15.49
N LYS A 16 -6.52 -14.84 -15.39
CA LYS A 16 -7.42 -14.73 -16.53
C LYS A 16 -7.41 -13.34 -17.15
N TYR A 17 -7.40 -12.29 -16.32
CA TYR A 17 -7.40 -10.90 -16.78
C TYR A 17 -6.16 -10.56 -17.61
N VAL A 18 -4.99 -11.09 -17.24
CA VAL A 18 -3.73 -10.87 -18.00
C VAL A 18 -3.50 -11.89 -19.11
N GLU A 19 -4.44 -12.81 -19.34
CA GLU A 19 -4.39 -13.86 -20.37
C GLU A 19 -3.14 -14.77 -20.26
N ALA A 20 -2.72 -15.09 -19.03
CA ALA A 20 -1.58 -15.98 -18.77
C ALA A 20 -2.04 -17.44 -18.53
N ASP A 21 -1.18 -18.41 -18.87
CA ASP A 21 -1.41 -19.83 -18.56
C ASP A 21 -1.32 -20.13 -17.05
N SER A 22 -0.50 -19.36 -16.32
CA SER A 22 -0.34 -19.47 -14.87
C SER A 22 0.14 -18.16 -14.24
N LEU A 23 -0.16 -17.96 -12.95
CA LEU A 23 0.26 -16.81 -12.17
C LEU A 23 0.64 -17.24 -10.76
N GLY A 24 1.78 -16.73 -10.27
CA GLY A 24 2.22 -16.93 -8.89
C GLY A 24 2.81 -15.66 -8.32
N TYR A 25 2.42 -15.31 -7.09
CA TYR A 25 3.01 -14.20 -6.34
C TYR A 25 4.21 -14.66 -5.52
N LEU A 26 5.20 -13.79 -5.39
CA LEU A 26 6.27 -13.99 -4.41
C LEU A 26 5.70 -13.90 -3.00
N SER A 27 5.94 -14.93 -2.18
CA SER A 27 5.49 -14.91 -0.78
C SER A 27 6.15 -13.78 0.00
N LEU A 28 5.40 -13.10 0.88
CA LEU A 28 5.94 -12.04 1.72
C LEU A 28 7.15 -12.49 2.57
N PRO A 29 7.13 -13.69 3.22
CA PRO A 29 8.33 -14.19 3.90
C PRO A 29 9.51 -14.43 2.95
N GLY A 30 9.26 -14.86 1.71
CA GLY A 30 10.29 -15.02 0.68
C GLY A 30 10.93 -13.70 0.28
N LEU A 31 10.13 -12.65 0.11
CA LEU A 31 10.60 -11.30 -0.17
C LEU A 31 11.51 -10.77 0.94
N ILE A 32 11.09 -10.90 2.21
CA ILE A 32 11.87 -10.45 3.39
C ILE A 32 13.21 -11.18 3.45
N ARG A 33 13.23 -12.49 3.22
CA ARG A 33 14.48 -13.27 3.16
C ARG A 33 15.39 -12.80 2.02
N ALA A 34 14.84 -12.50 0.85
CA ALA A 34 15.60 -12.10 -0.32
C ALA A 34 16.32 -10.76 -0.14
N VAL A 35 15.73 -9.83 0.62
CA VAL A 35 16.35 -8.53 0.92
C VAL A 35 17.32 -8.56 2.11
N GLY A 36 17.43 -9.70 2.81
CA GLY A 36 18.47 -9.92 3.82
C GLY A 36 18.24 -9.25 5.19
N GLY A 37 16.99 -8.94 5.55
CA GLY A 37 16.66 -8.34 6.87
C GLY A 37 15.53 -9.06 7.60
N LYS A 38 15.08 -8.48 8.71
CA LYS A 38 13.97 -8.95 9.54
C LYS A 38 12.67 -8.28 9.12
N SER A 39 11.53 -8.94 9.36
CA SER A 39 10.21 -8.40 9.02
C SER A 39 9.90 -7.06 9.69
N SER A 40 10.49 -6.78 10.86
CA SER A 40 10.30 -5.54 11.62
C SER A 40 11.04 -4.33 11.04
N GLU A 41 11.96 -4.56 10.10
CA GLU A 41 12.82 -3.52 9.53
C GLU A 41 12.24 -2.90 8.25
N PHE A 42 11.19 -3.51 7.71
CA PHE A 42 10.57 -3.09 6.46
C PHE A 42 9.07 -2.84 6.64
N CYS A 43 8.57 -1.76 6.04
CA CYS A 43 7.14 -1.52 5.95
C CYS A 43 6.50 -2.53 4.97
N THR A 44 5.49 -3.28 5.44
CA THR A 44 4.76 -4.27 4.64
C THR A 44 3.31 -3.85 4.35
N ALA A 45 2.97 -2.57 4.55
CA ALA A 45 1.60 -2.07 4.49
C ALA A 45 0.93 -2.27 3.12
N CYS A 46 1.67 -2.14 2.02
CA CYS A 46 1.12 -2.37 0.67
C CYS A 46 0.64 -3.81 0.45
N TYR A 47 1.18 -4.79 1.18
CA TYR A 47 0.81 -6.20 1.09
C TYR A 47 -0.19 -6.63 2.18
N THR A 48 -0.08 -6.06 3.38
CA THR A 48 -0.81 -6.51 4.59
C THR A 48 -1.90 -5.55 5.03
N GLY A 49 -1.86 -4.30 4.58
CA GLY A 49 -2.68 -3.21 5.10
C GLY A 49 -2.26 -2.71 6.50
N GLN A 50 -1.25 -3.32 7.12
CA GLN A 50 -0.78 -2.95 8.45
C GLN A 50 0.31 -1.88 8.34
N TYR A 51 -0.04 -0.63 8.63
CA TYR A 51 0.91 0.47 8.66
C TYR A 51 1.63 0.50 10.02
N PRO A 52 2.96 0.69 10.05
CA PRO A 52 3.73 0.71 11.30
C PRO A 52 3.61 2.05 12.06
N ILE A 53 2.76 2.94 11.56
CA ILE A 53 2.43 4.24 12.17
C ILE A 53 0.95 4.26 12.45
N ASP A 54 0.57 4.92 13.52
CA ASP A 54 -0.83 5.21 13.79
C ASP A 54 -1.35 6.24 12.79
N PHE A 55 -2.60 6.04 12.37
CA PHE A 55 -3.33 7.14 11.77
C PHE A 55 -3.61 8.13 12.89
N VAL A 56 -2.88 9.23 12.90
CA VAL A 56 -3.32 10.40 13.66
C VAL A 56 -4.68 10.76 13.09
N ASP A 57 -5.72 10.84 13.92
CA ASP A 57 -7.01 11.45 13.57
C ASP A 57 -6.79 12.95 13.33
N ALA A 58 -5.97 13.29 12.33
CA ALA A 58 -5.81 14.63 11.85
C ALA A 58 -7.03 14.92 10.97
N MET A 59 -8.05 15.42 11.66
CA MET A 59 -9.18 16.20 11.15
C MET A 59 -10.44 15.38 10.78
N PRO A 60 -11.50 15.45 11.61
CA PRO A 60 -12.75 14.71 11.38
C PRO A 60 -13.53 15.12 10.10
N ASP A 61 -13.17 16.23 9.44
CA ASP A 61 -13.98 16.80 8.34
C ASP A 61 -13.23 17.08 7.02
N ALA A 62 -11.99 16.59 6.83
CA ALA A 62 -11.23 16.87 5.61
C ALA A 62 -11.75 16.07 4.40
N LYS A 63 -12.49 16.74 3.50
CA LYS A 63 -12.90 16.18 2.20
C LYS A 63 -11.67 15.77 1.38
N ALA A 64 -11.83 14.72 0.58
CA ALA A 64 -10.73 13.97 -0.04
C ALA A 64 -9.91 14.73 -1.09
N GLU A 65 -10.34 15.92 -1.52
CA GLU A 65 -9.83 16.62 -2.70
C GLU A 65 -8.76 17.68 -2.36
N ASP A 66 -8.71 18.17 -1.11
CA ASP A 66 -7.84 19.29 -0.73
C ASP A 66 -6.59 18.88 0.08
N ARG A 67 -6.39 17.57 0.28
CA ARG A 67 -5.47 17.02 1.30
C ARG A 67 -3.96 17.22 1.06
N GLN A 68 -3.54 17.74 -0.09
CA GLN A 68 -2.10 17.87 -0.42
C GLN A 68 -1.58 19.32 -0.45
N LEU A 69 -2.45 20.34 -0.50
CA LEU A 69 -2.05 21.75 -0.59
C LEU A 69 -1.77 22.38 0.79
N ASP A 70 -2.49 21.96 1.83
CA ASP A 70 -2.46 22.63 3.14
C ASP A 70 -1.13 22.45 3.91
N LEU A 71 -0.42 21.34 3.68
CA LEU A 71 0.85 21.07 4.38
C LEU A 71 2.03 21.85 3.78
N TRP A 72 1.98 22.17 2.49
CA TRP A 72 3.02 22.96 1.82
C TRP A 72 2.89 24.45 2.15
N GLU A 73 1.68 24.99 2.24
CA GLU A 73 1.46 26.39 2.61
C GLU A 73 1.81 26.70 4.07
N ALA A 74 1.63 25.73 4.97
CA ALA A 74 2.05 25.85 6.36
C ALA A 74 3.58 25.93 6.50
N SER A 75 4.33 25.21 5.66
CA SER A 75 5.80 25.23 5.65
C SER A 75 6.40 26.48 5.00
N LEU A 76 5.62 27.27 4.24
CA LEU A 76 6.05 28.51 3.59
C LEU A 76 5.80 29.77 4.46
N LYS A 77 5.23 29.60 5.65
CA LYS A 77 4.94 30.69 6.61
C LYS A 77 5.94 30.79 7.77
N GLU A 78 7.09 30.12 7.67
CA GLU A 78 8.25 30.36 8.53
C GLU A 78 9.30 31.22 7.82
#